data_AF-A0A8C5MLV1-F1
#
_entry.id   AF-A0A8C5MLV1-F1
#
_cell.length_a   1.000
_cell.length_b   1.000
_cell.length_c   1.000
_cell.angle_alpha   90.00
_cell.angle_beta   90.00
_cell.angle_gamma   90.00
#
_symmetry.space_group_name_H-M   'P 1'
#
loop_
_entity.id
_entity.type
_entity.pdbx_description
1 polymer ?
#
loop_
_entity_poly.entity_id
_entity_poly.type
_entity_poly.pdbx_seq_one_letter_code
_entity_poly.pdbx_strand_id
1 'polypeptide(L)'
;MLQGSICHEIIVYVQENIADLPTLLGIRVSVRHMFQYVQRLLFFLLTVSCPSVRGLGLRSMAVLGITQRGVQSSAPLSAGQDWRIRHGFARDGSEYGPLTDLPDWSFADGRPGTPWKGQIRRKAEREAFARRVVLFSSEMEQGIKKWKDKQQALNDEQLHKEKIRLKHKAVHKKTPKG
;
A
#
# COMPACT_ATOMS: atom_id res chain seq x y z
N MET A 1 -19.27 -3.26 -18.95
CA MET A 1 -18.95 -1.84 -19.22
C MET A 1 -18.85 -1.00 -17.94
N LEU A 2 -18.17 -1.49 -16.88
CA LEU A 2 -18.03 -0.74 -15.61
C LEU A 2 -16.59 -0.73 -15.05
N GLN A 3 -15.60 -1.13 -15.86
CA GLN A 3 -14.17 -1.09 -15.47
C GLN A 3 -13.42 0.14 -16.00
N GLY A 4 -14.03 0.96 -16.86
CA GLY A 4 -13.39 2.16 -17.42
C GLY A 4 -13.47 3.40 -16.54
N SER A 5 -14.43 3.48 -15.61
CA SER A 5 -14.70 4.71 -14.86
C SER A 5 -13.81 4.88 -13.62
N ILE A 6 -13.44 3.78 -12.97
CA ILE A 6 -12.63 3.80 -11.73
C ILE A 6 -11.17 4.16 -12.05
N CYS A 7 -10.66 3.76 -13.22
CA CYS A 7 -9.31 4.09 -13.64
C CYS A 7 -9.13 5.59 -13.92
N HIS A 8 -10.18 6.28 -14.38
CA HIS A 8 -10.10 7.71 -14.70
C HIS A 8 -10.15 8.59 -13.44
N GLU A 9 -10.94 8.22 -12.43
CA GLU A 9 -10.98 8.95 -11.15
C GLU A 9 -9.67 8.86 -10.37
N ILE A 10 -9.00 7.70 -10.38
CA ILE A 10 -7.71 7.53 -9.70
C ILE A 10 -6.61 8.35 -10.41
N ILE A 11 -6.64 8.44 -11.74
CA ILE A 11 -5.68 9.26 -12.50
C ILE A 11 -5.86 10.76 -12.20
N VAL A 12 -7.10 11.25 -12.09
CA VAL A 12 -7.37 12.65 -11.74
C VAL A 12 -6.90 12.96 -10.31
N TYR A 13 -7.14 12.05 -9.36
CA TYR A 13 -6.76 12.24 -7.95
C TYR A 13 -5.23 12.28 -7.73
N VAL A 14 -4.48 11.50 -8.52
CA VAL A 14 -3.00 11.52 -8.49
C VAL A 14 -2.45 12.77 -9.18
N GLN A 15 -3.13 13.31 -10.19
CA GLN A 15 -2.70 14.50 -10.91
C GLN A 15 -2.86 15.79 -10.10
N GLU A 16 -3.89 15.90 -9.25
CA GLU A 16 -4.10 17.08 -8.39
C GLU A 16 -3.12 17.16 -7.20
N ASN A 17 -2.64 16.02 -6.66
CA ASN A 17 -1.76 16.01 -5.47
C ASN A 17 -0.25 16.18 -5.76
N ILE A 18 0.18 16.16 -7.03
CA ILE A 18 1.60 16.34 -7.40
C ILE A 18 1.97 17.82 -7.63
N ALA A 19 0.98 18.72 -7.71
CA ALA A 19 1.21 20.13 -7.99
C ALA A 19 1.85 20.92 -6.83
N ASP A 20 1.78 20.42 -5.59
CA ASP A 20 2.22 21.17 -4.40
C ASP A 20 3.64 20.85 -3.90
N LEU A 21 4.36 19.92 -4.54
CA LEU A 21 5.68 19.51 -4.09
C LEU A 21 6.91 20.34 -4.54
N PRO A 22 6.87 21.34 -5.46
CA PRO A 22 8.11 21.98 -5.91
C PRO A 22 8.39 23.36 -5.27
N THR A 23 7.86 23.68 -4.09
CA THR A 23 8.12 25.01 -3.46
C THR A 23 9.11 24.99 -2.29
N LEU A 24 9.46 23.83 -1.72
CA LEU A 24 10.28 23.76 -0.49
C LEU A 24 11.78 23.47 -0.67
N LEU A 25 12.28 23.27 -1.89
CA LEU A 25 13.71 22.93 -2.09
C LEU A 25 14.48 23.83 -3.06
N GLY A 26 13.87 24.89 -3.63
CA GLY A 26 14.60 25.88 -4.44
C GLY A 26 15.30 25.29 -5.68
N ILE A 27 14.99 24.05 -6.07
CA ILE A 27 15.57 23.41 -7.24
C ILE A 27 14.67 23.74 -8.43
N ARG A 28 15.09 24.70 -9.26
CA ARG A 28 14.53 24.87 -10.61
C ARG A 28 14.99 23.71 -11.49
N VAL A 29 14.47 22.51 -11.26
CA VAL A 29 14.55 21.45 -12.27
C VAL A 29 13.36 21.64 -13.19
N SER A 30 13.66 21.94 -14.46
CA SER A 30 12.66 22.10 -15.51
C SER A 30 11.64 20.96 -15.47
N VAL A 31 10.36 21.29 -15.38
CA VAL A 31 9.22 20.34 -15.36
C VAL A 31 9.31 19.32 -16.51
N ARG A 32 9.95 19.71 -17.63
CA ARG A 32 10.25 18.82 -18.77
C ARG A 32 11.20 17.66 -18.42
N HIS A 33 12.16 17.86 -17.53
CA HIS A 33 13.10 16.82 -17.10
C HIS A 33 12.45 15.81 -16.15
N MET A 34 11.57 16.26 -15.24
CA MET A 34 10.80 15.32 -14.41
C MET A 34 9.82 14.50 -15.24
N PHE A 35 9.17 15.10 -16.25
CA PHE A 35 8.27 14.36 -17.14
C PHE A 35 8.99 13.29 -17.97
N GLN A 36 10.20 13.61 -18.48
CA GLN A 36 11.04 12.63 -19.18
C GLN A 36 11.55 11.51 -18.26
N TYR A 37 11.82 11.81 -16.99
CA TYR A 37 12.28 10.82 -16.02
C TYR A 37 11.15 9.83 -15.64
N VAL A 38 9.94 10.33 -15.42
CA VAL A 38 8.76 9.50 -15.13
C VAL A 38 8.32 8.70 -16.35
N GLN A 39 8.34 9.27 -17.57
CA GLN A 39 8.08 8.49 -18.79
C GLN A 39 9.10 7.37 -19.02
N ARG A 40 10.39 7.62 -18.75
CA ARG A 40 11.44 6.59 -18.85
C ARG A 40 11.28 5.49 -17.81
N LEU A 41 10.91 5.83 -16.59
CA LEU A 41 10.66 4.85 -15.53
C LEU A 41 9.42 3.99 -15.84
N LEU A 42 8.36 4.59 -16.39
CA LEU A 42 7.16 3.88 -16.82
C LEU A 42 7.44 2.93 -18.00
N PHE A 43 8.27 3.35 -18.97
CA PHE A 43 8.68 2.51 -20.09
C PHE A 43 9.53 1.32 -19.64
N PHE A 44 10.47 1.55 -18.71
CA PHE A 44 11.34 0.49 -18.19
C PHE A 44 10.54 -0.57 -17.42
N LEU A 45 9.52 -0.15 -16.65
CA LEU A 45 8.63 -1.07 -15.94
C LEU A 45 7.69 -1.85 -16.87
N LEU A 46 7.30 -1.28 -18.02
CA LEU A 46 6.48 -1.97 -19.03
C LEU A 46 7.28 -2.95 -19.90
N THR A 47 8.60 -2.78 -20.05
CA THR A 47 9.43 -3.69 -20.88
C THR A 47 10.01 -4.90 -20.13
N VAL A 48 10.02 -4.90 -18.80
CA VAL A 48 10.57 -6.01 -18.00
C VAL A 48 9.55 -7.15 -17.79
N SER A 49 8.29 -6.94 -18.17
CA SER A 49 7.23 -7.96 -18.11
C SER A 49 6.81 -8.45 -19.50
N CYS A 50 7.74 -8.94 -20.31
CA CYS A 50 7.42 -9.76 -21.49
C CYS A 50 8.62 -10.63 -21.91
N PRO A 51 8.73 -11.88 -21.47
CA PRO A 51 9.54 -12.86 -22.19
C PRO A 51 8.69 -13.48 -23.31
N SER A 52 9.34 -13.88 -24.41
CA SER A 52 8.78 -14.64 -25.56
C SER A 52 8.16 -13.77 -26.68
N VAL A 53 8.51 -13.83 -27.97
CA VAL A 53 9.21 -14.83 -28.81
C VAL A 53 9.70 -14.09 -30.09
N ARG A 54 10.86 -14.45 -30.65
CA ARG A 54 11.09 -14.86 -32.06
C ARG A 54 12.49 -14.49 -32.56
N GLY A 55 13.29 -15.53 -32.82
CA GLY A 55 14.56 -15.42 -33.52
C GLY A 55 15.42 -16.68 -33.40
N LEU A 56 14.86 -17.87 -33.64
CA LEU A 56 15.66 -19.09 -33.77
C LEU A 56 16.00 -19.33 -35.24
N GLY A 57 17.29 -19.18 -35.53
CA GLY A 57 17.90 -19.62 -36.76
C GLY A 57 17.78 -21.14 -36.93
N LEU A 58 17.74 -21.55 -38.20
CA LEU A 58 17.83 -22.94 -38.60
C LEU A 58 19.09 -23.58 -38.05
N ARG A 59 18.96 -24.67 -37.27
CA ARG A 59 19.97 -25.73 -37.25
C ARG A 59 19.37 -27.11 -36.98
N SER A 60 19.62 -27.98 -37.97
CA SER A 60 19.99 -29.39 -37.89
C SER A 60 18.99 -30.42 -37.38
N MET A 61 18.57 -31.27 -38.32
CA MET A 61 17.93 -32.57 -38.13
C MET A 61 18.83 -33.52 -37.35
N ALA A 62 18.29 -34.08 -36.27
CA ALA A 62 18.42 -35.46 -35.80
C ALA A 62 18.03 -35.49 -34.31
N VAL A 63 17.21 -36.46 -33.91
CA VAL A 63 17.27 -37.22 -32.64
C VAL A 63 15.91 -37.90 -32.39
N LEU A 64 15.99 -39.22 -32.34
CA LEU A 64 15.15 -40.22 -31.70
C LEU A 64 13.89 -39.71 -30.96
N GLY A 65 12.74 -40.22 -31.42
CA GLY A 65 11.42 -39.95 -30.84
C GLY A 65 11.30 -40.45 -29.41
N ILE A 66 11.47 -39.53 -28.45
CA ILE A 66 10.92 -39.65 -27.10
C ILE A 66 9.75 -38.69 -27.04
N THR A 67 8.53 -39.21 -26.91
CA THR A 67 7.34 -38.41 -26.66
C THR A 67 7.47 -37.76 -25.28
N GLN A 68 7.99 -36.53 -25.22
CA GLN A 68 7.97 -35.72 -24.01
C GLN A 68 6.51 -35.33 -23.73
N ARG A 69 5.84 -36.03 -22.80
CA ARG A 69 4.60 -35.52 -22.19
C ARG A 69 5.00 -34.28 -21.38
N GLY A 70 4.67 -33.09 -21.88
CA GLY A 70 4.88 -31.85 -21.13
C GLY A 70 4.12 -31.91 -19.81
N VAL A 71 4.83 -31.91 -18.69
CA VAL A 71 4.22 -31.79 -17.36
C VAL A 71 3.86 -30.33 -17.18
N GLN A 72 2.58 -30.00 -17.24
CA GLN A 72 2.10 -28.67 -16.90
C GLN A 72 2.23 -28.48 -15.37
N SER A 73 3.13 -27.60 -14.93
CA SER A 73 3.32 -27.25 -13.51
C SER A 73 2.51 -26.03 -13.08
N SER A 74 1.30 -25.85 -13.62
CA SER A 74 0.39 -24.84 -13.08
C SER A 74 -0.03 -25.25 -11.67
N ALA A 75 0.09 -24.33 -10.71
CA ALA A 75 -0.39 -24.57 -9.35
C ALA A 75 -1.87 -25.03 -9.37
N PRO A 76 -2.27 -26.02 -8.56
CA PRO A 76 -3.66 -26.41 -8.49
C PRO A 76 -4.48 -25.21 -7.97
N LEU A 77 -5.27 -24.59 -8.86
CA LEU A 77 -6.28 -23.64 -8.46
C LEU A 77 -7.42 -24.44 -7.82
N SER A 78 -7.64 -24.25 -6.52
CA SER A 78 -8.76 -24.91 -5.85
C SER A 78 -10.06 -24.33 -6.43
N ALA A 79 -10.94 -25.21 -6.90
CA ALA A 79 -12.16 -24.80 -7.55
C ALA A 79 -13.01 -23.93 -6.60
N GLY A 80 -13.44 -22.76 -7.08
CA GLY A 80 -14.30 -21.85 -6.33
C GLY A 80 -13.60 -20.90 -5.34
N GLN A 81 -12.26 -20.80 -5.35
CA GLN A 81 -11.52 -19.81 -4.54
C GLN A 81 -12.03 -18.38 -4.75
N ASP A 82 -12.20 -17.95 -5.99
CA ASP A 82 -12.68 -16.60 -6.31
C ASP A 82 -14.10 -16.33 -5.81
N TRP A 83 -14.96 -17.37 -5.79
CA TRP A 83 -16.29 -17.24 -5.22
C TRP A 83 -16.18 -17.06 -3.70
N ARG A 84 -15.37 -17.87 -3.01
CA ARG A 84 -15.17 -17.78 -1.56
C ARG A 84 -14.67 -16.41 -1.13
N ILE A 85 -13.61 -15.91 -1.77
CA ILE A 85 -13.02 -14.60 -1.45
C ILE A 85 -14.03 -13.47 -1.68
N ARG A 86 -14.77 -13.51 -2.80
CA ARG A 86 -15.83 -12.51 -3.08
C ARG A 86 -16.94 -12.48 -2.04
N HIS A 87 -17.16 -13.58 -1.32
CA HIS A 87 -18.16 -13.69 -0.27
C HIS A 87 -17.55 -13.55 1.14
N GLY A 88 -16.28 -13.15 1.26
CA GLY A 88 -15.62 -12.96 2.56
C GLY A 88 -15.26 -14.25 3.29
N PHE A 89 -15.22 -15.39 2.59
CA PHE A 89 -14.72 -16.65 3.15
C PHE A 89 -13.20 -16.78 2.94
N ALA A 90 -12.60 -17.69 3.71
CA ALA A 90 -11.24 -18.14 3.51
C ALA A 90 -11.02 -18.62 2.07
N ARG A 91 -9.80 -18.41 1.55
CA ARG A 91 -9.42 -18.92 0.23
C ARG A 91 -9.56 -20.44 0.20
N ASP A 92 -9.04 -21.09 1.25
CA ASP A 92 -9.07 -22.53 1.40
C ASP A 92 -10.00 -22.92 2.56
N GLY A 93 -10.70 -24.06 2.44
CA GLY A 93 -11.70 -24.49 3.43
C GLY A 93 -11.15 -24.89 4.80
N SER A 94 -9.82 -24.94 4.95
CA SER A 94 -9.12 -25.38 6.16
C SER A 94 -8.39 -24.25 6.91
N GLU A 95 -8.46 -23.00 6.41
CA GLU A 95 -7.68 -21.89 6.95
C GLU A 95 -8.33 -21.32 8.23
N TYR A 96 -9.59 -20.90 8.12
CA TYR A 96 -10.41 -20.44 9.23
C TYR A 96 -11.88 -20.72 8.95
N GLY A 97 -12.68 -20.80 10.01
CA GLY A 97 -14.12 -20.99 9.90
C GLY A 97 -14.64 -22.21 10.66
N PRO A 98 -15.94 -22.49 10.58
CA PRO A 98 -16.60 -23.49 11.41
C PRO A 98 -15.99 -24.88 11.23
N LEU A 99 -15.63 -25.25 10.00
CA LEU A 99 -15.03 -26.56 9.71
C LEU A 99 -13.67 -26.78 10.40
N THR A 100 -12.96 -25.73 10.79
CA THR A 100 -11.57 -25.82 11.29
C THR A 100 -11.41 -25.33 12.73
N ASP A 101 -12.27 -24.42 13.18
CA ASP A 101 -12.19 -23.81 14.52
C ASP A 101 -13.17 -24.45 15.53
N LEU A 102 -14.20 -25.19 15.06
CA LEU A 102 -15.10 -25.93 15.95
C LEU A 102 -14.49 -27.28 16.37
N PRO A 103 -14.84 -27.80 17.56
CA PRO A 103 -14.43 -29.14 17.97
C PRO A 103 -15.17 -30.21 17.16
N ASP A 104 -14.42 -31.18 16.63
CA ASP A 104 -14.98 -32.28 15.83
C ASP A 104 -15.82 -33.28 16.65
N TRP A 105 -15.72 -33.25 17.99
CA TRP A 105 -16.46 -34.13 18.89
C TRP A 105 -16.66 -33.48 20.28
N SER A 106 -17.63 -34.00 21.03
CA SER A 106 -17.88 -33.65 22.43
C SER A 106 -18.27 -34.89 23.22
N PHE A 107 -18.17 -34.85 24.55
CA PHE A 107 -18.64 -35.94 25.41
C PHE A 107 -20.17 -36.03 25.35
N ALA A 108 -20.74 -37.22 25.54
CA ALA A 108 -22.19 -37.42 25.57
C ALA A 108 -22.88 -36.56 26.66
N ASP A 109 -22.18 -36.27 27.74
CA ASP A 109 -22.64 -35.40 28.82
C ASP A 109 -22.68 -33.90 28.44
N GLY A 110 -22.23 -33.53 27.24
CA GLY A 110 -22.13 -32.15 26.77
C GLY A 110 -20.87 -31.41 27.21
N ARG A 111 -19.92 -32.09 27.87
CA ARG A 111 -18.61 -31.50 28.19
C ARG A 111 -17.83 -31.25 26.88
N PRO A 112 -17.15 -30.10 26.73
CA PRO A 112 -16.35 -29.84 25.55
C PRO A 112 -15.15 -30.80 25.49
N GLY A 113 -14.75 -31.19 24.28
CA GLY A 113 -13.51 -31.91 24.07
C GLY A 113 -12.28 -31.08 24.49
N THR A 114 -11.20 -31.75 24.84
CA THR A 114 -9.92 -31.08 25.10
C THR A 114 -9.41 -30.40 23.83
N PRO A 115 -8.93 -29.14 23.89
CA PRO A 115 -8.46 -28.43 22.71
C PRO A 115 -7.18 -29.08 22.14
N TRP A 116 -7.13 -29.30 20.82
CA TRP A 116 -5.94 -29.86 20.18
C TRP A 116 -4.85 -28.82 19.97
N LYS A 117 -3.61 -29.30 19.78
CA LYS A 117 -2.39 -28.46 19.65
C LYS A 117 -2.52 -27.36 18.58
N GLY A 118 -3.06 -27.69 17.42
CA GLY A 118 -3.31 -26.74 16.33
C GLY A 118 -4.23 -25.57 16.69
N GLN A 119 -5.32 -25.81 17.44
CA GLN A 119 -6.27 -24.77 17.84
C GLN A 119 -5.62 -23.82 18.86
N ILE A 120 -4.86 -24.38 19.82
CA ILE A 120 -4.09 -23.59 20.78
C ILE A 120 -3.08 -22.69 20.05
N ARG A 121 -2.31 -23.26 19.12
CA ARG A 121 -1.33 -22.51 18.32
C ARG A 121 -1.99 -21.38 17.52
N ARG A 122 -3.05 -21.67 16.76
CA ARG A 122 -3.77 -20.64 15.97
C ARG A 122 -4.32 -19.52 16.86
N LYS A 123 -4.84 -19.85 18.05
CA LYS A 123 -5.33 -18.84 19.00
C LYS A 123 -4.20 -17.94 19.49
N ALA A 124 -3.06 -18.51 19.85
CA ALA A 124 -1.88 -17.75 20.26
C ALA A 124 -1.34 -16.86 19.13
N GLU A 125 -1.30 -17.35 17.89
CA GLU A 125 -0.89 -16.57 16.71
C GLU A 125 -1.83 -15.40 16.44
N ARG A 126 -3.15 -15.63 16.50
CA ARG A 126 -4.18 -14.59 16.34
C ARG A 126 -4.08 -13.52 17.43
N GLU A 127 -3.83 -13.93 18.68
CA GLU A 127 -3.62 -13.01 19.78
C GLU A 127 -2.35 -12.17 19.60
N ALA A 128 -1.23 -12.80 19.24
CA ALA A 128 0.02 -12.09 18.96
C ALA A 128 -0.14 -11.09 17.80
N PHE A 129 -0.89 -11.46 16.76
CA PHE A 129 -1.21 -10.57 15.66
C PHE A 129 -2.06 -9.37 16.13
N ALA A 130 -3.14 -9.60 16.88
CA ALA A 130 -4.00 -8.54 17.39
C ALA A 130 -3.22 -7.54 18.28
N ARG A 131 -2.34 -8.04 19.16
CA ARG A 131 -1.46 -7.19 19.98
C ARG A 131 -0.58 -6.28 19.14
N ARG A 132 0.00 -6.78 18.05
CA ARG A 132 0.83 -5.96 17.13
C ARG A 132 0.01 -4.89 16.41
N VAL A 133 -1.19 -5.22 15.95
CA VAL A 133 -2.07 -4.26 15.27
C VAL A 133 -2.40 -3.09 16.22
N VAL A 134 -2.77 -3.40 17.47
CA VAL A 134 -3.04 -2.38 18.48
C VAL A 134 -1.82 -1.52 18.77
N LEU A 135 -0.65 -2.15 18.93
CA LEU A 135 0.62 -1.44 19.14
C LEU A 135 0.88 -0.43 18.01
N PHE A 136 0.89 -0.89 16.76
CA PHE A 136 1.16 -0.01 15.62
C PHE A 136 0.14 1.12 15.48
N SER A 137 -1.14 0.86 15.73
CA SER A 137 -2.17 1.91 15.75
C SER A 137 -1.85 2.99 16.79
N SER A 138 -1.48 2.57 18.00
CA SER A 138 -1.17 3.49 19.09
C SER A 138 0.10 4.31 18.84
N GLU A 139 1.14 3.72 18.25
CA GLU A 139 2.38 4.42 17.88
C GLU A 139 2.12 5.48 16.81
N MET A 140 1.32 5.13 15.80
CA MET A 140 0.93 6.05 14.73
C MET A 140 0.13 7.23 15.29
N GLU A 141 -0.86 6.97 16.15
CA GLU A 141 -1.67 8.02 16.79
C GLU A 141 -0.81 8.97 17.63
N GLN A 142 0.14 8.42 18.41
CA GLN A 142 1.09 9.23 19.17
C GLN A 142 1.98 10.09 18.25
N GLY A 143 2.44 9.53 17.12
CA GLY A 143 3.23 10.27 16.13
C GLY A 143 2.44 11.45 15.53
N ILE A 144 1.20 11.19 15.12
CA ILE A 144 0.29 12.22 14.59
C ILE A 144 0.02 13.30 15.63
N LYS A 145 -0.24 12.92 16.89
CA LYS A 145 -0.47 13.86 17.98
C LYS A 145 0.74 14.76 18.21
N LYS A 146 1.93 14.18 18.36
CA LYS A 146 3.18 14.94 18.54
C LYS A 146 3.44 15.91 17.38
N TRP A 147 3.17 15.48 16.14
CA TRP A 147 3.31 16.34 14.97
C TRP A 147 2.31 17.50 15.01
N LYS A 148 1.03 17.25 15.31
CA LYS A 148 0.00 18.28 15.45
C LYS A 148 0.34 19.29 16.54
N ASP A 149 0.72 18.80 17.72
CA ASP A 149 1.09 19.64 18.87
C ASP A 149 2.28 20.55 18.51
N LYS A 150 3.27 20.01 17.79
CA LYS A 150 4.42 20.78 17.31
C LYS A 150 4.01 21.86 16.29
N GLN A 151 3.15 21.53 15.32
CA GLN A 151 2.64 22.51 14.35
C GLN A 151 1.87 23.64 15.05
N GLN A 152 1.03 23.28 16.01
CA GLN A 152 0.27 24.26 16.78
C GLN A 152 1.18 25.18 17.61
N ALA A 153 2.18 24.62 18.31
CA ALA A 153 3.15 25.41 19.07
C ALA A 153 3.94 26.39 18.20
N LEU A 154 4.35 25.97 16.98
CA LEU A 154 5.03 26.85 16.02
C LEU A 154 4.12 28.00 15.57
N ASN A 155 2.86 27.72 15.27
CA ASN A 155 1.89 28.74 14.89
C ASN A 155 1.62 29.71 16.05
N ASP A 156 1.45 29.20 17.27
CA ASP A 156 1.23 30.02 18.46
C ASP A 156 2.45 30.90 18.77
N GLU A 157 3.67 30.39 18.60
CA GLU A 157 4.91 31.16 18.75
C GLU A 157 5.01 32.27 17.69
N GLN A 158 4.66 31.99 16.42
CA GLN A 158 4.62 32.99 15.36
C GLN A 158 3.59 34.08 15.66
N LEU A 159 2.37 33.70 16.05
CA LEU A 159 1.33 34.64 16.44
C LEU A 159 1.76 35.48 17.65
N HIS A 160 2.45 34.88 18.61
CA HIS A 160 2.99 35.58 19.76
C HIS A 160 4.05 36.61 19.37
N LYS A 161 4.99 36.24 18.48
CA LYS A 161 6.00 37.14 17.93
C LYS A 161 5.37 38.32 17.19
N GLU A 162 4.37 38.07 16.35
CA GLU A 162 3.67 39.14 15.61
C GLU A 162 2.90 40.08 16.55
N LYS A 163 2.29 39.55 17.62
CA LYS A 163 1.61 40.37 18.65
C LYS A 163 2.58 41.27 19.42
N ILE A 164 3.77 40.77 19.75
CA ILE A 164 4.81 41.53 20.45
C ILE A 164 5.52 42.53 19.53
N ARG A 165 5.51 42.30 18.21
CA ARG A 165 6.24 43.12 17.25
C ARG A 165 5.78 44.58 17.31
N LEU A 166 6.70 45.46 17.69
CA LEU A 166 6.45 46.89 17.71
C LEU A 166 6.21 47.41 16.29
N LYS A 167 5.28 48.36 16.15
CA LYS A 167 5.06 49.04 14.87
C LYS A 167 6.31 49.87 14.52
N HIS A 168 6.68 49.86 13.24
CA HIS A 168 7.79 50.69 12.77
C HIS A 168 7.47 52.17 12.98
N LYS A 169 8.47 52.97 13.34
CA LYS A 169 8.31 54.42 13.48
C LYS A 169 8.01 55.05 12.13
N ALA A 170 7.03 55.96 12.10
CA ALA A 170 6.74 56.77 10.92
C ALA A 170 7.88 57.78 10.71
N VAL A 171 8.53 57.73 9.54
CA VAL A 171 9.53 58.73 9.14
C VAL A 171 8.81 59.98 8.65
N HIS A 172 8.94 61.09 9.37
CA HIS A 172 8.46 62.39 8.91
C HIS A 172 9.31 62.87 7.73
N LYS A 173 8.72 62.89 6.52
CA LYS A 173 9.33 63.52 5.35
C LYS A 173 9.18 65.04 5.49
N LYS A 174 10.29 65.75 5.69
CA LYS A 174 10.29 67.22 5.63
C LYS A 174 10.08 67.64 4.17
N THR A 175 8.98 68.31 3.87
CA THR A 175 8.79 68.95 2.56
C THR A 175 9.72 70.16 2.44
N PRO A 176 10.40 70.36 1.30
CA PRO A 176 11.24 71.52 1.09
C PRO A 176 10.38 72.79 1.09
N LYS A 177 10.77 73.80 1.89
CA LYS A 177 10.16 75.13 1.88
C LYS A 177 10.83 75.92 0.75
N GLY A 178 10.01 76.39 -0.20
CA GLY A 178 10.40 77.33 -1.25
C GLY A 178 10.60 78.73 -0.72
#